data_AF-A0AAW6XHD4-F1
#
_entry.id   AF-A0AAW6XHD4-F1
#
_cell.length_a   1.000
_cell.length_b   1.000
_cell.length_c   1.000
_cell.angle_alpha   90.00
_cell.angle_beta   90.00
_cell.angle_gamma   90.00
#
_symmetry.space_group_name_H-M   'P 1'
#
loop_
_entity.id
_entity.type
_entity.pdbx_description
1 polymer ?
#
loop_
_entity_poly.entity_id
_entity_poly.type
_entity_poly.pdbx_seq_one_letter_code
_entity_poly.pdbx_strand_id
1 'polypeptide(L)' 'MFTPQFMQKYTSFATIDFFVRELGVKDFTQIEQMAIDQVDEFVKKETKFASWEEMQQKAVSEYMMKLF' A
#
# COMPACT_ATOMS: atom_id res chain seq x y z
N MET A 1 8.17 5.50 -2.91
CA MET A 1 8.07 4.13 -2.36
C MET A 1 7.02 3.33 -3.12
N PHE A 2 5.72 3.70 -3.08
CA PHE A 2 4.66 3.03 -3.85
C PHE A 2 4.62 3.45 -5.32
N THR A 3 5.49 2.87 -6.14
CA THR A 3 5.49 3.13 -7.59
C THR A 3 4.32 2.40 -8.29
N PRO A 4 3.83 2.87 -9.45
CA PRO A 4 2.80 2.16 -10.21
C PRO A 4 3.17 0.70 -10.52
N GLN A 5 4.43 0.43 -10.85
CA GLN A 5 4.93 -0.94 -11.05
C GLN A 5 4.83 -1.80 -9.79
N PHE A 6 5.14 -1.24 -8.61
CA PHE A 6 4.97 -1.96 -7.35
C PHE A 6 3.49 -2.29 -7.10
N MET A 7 2.62 -1.30 -7.28
CA MET A 7 1.17 -1.46 -7.08
C MET A 7 0.60 -2.55 -8.00
N GLN A 8 0.93 -2.51 -9.29
CA GLN A 8 0.47 -3.51 -10.26
C GLN A 8 1.05 -4.92 -10.01
N LYS A 9 2.22 -5.02 -9.37
CA LYS A 9 2.87 -6.30 -9.07
C LYS A 9 2.28 -7.00 -7.83
N TYR A 10 1.87 -6.21 -6.83
CA TYR A 10 1.50 -6.71 -5.50
C TYR A 10 0.05 -6.45 -5.09
N THR A 11 -0.69 -5.63 -5.84
CA THR A 11 -2.07 -5.25 -5.55
C THR A 11 -2.90 -5.30 -6.83
N SER A 12 -4.22 -5.27 -6.70
CA SER A 12 -5.13 -5.13 -7.86
C SER A 12 -5.21 -3.71 -8.42
N PHE A 13 -4.51 -2.74 -7.81
CA PHE A 13 -4.59 -1.32 -8.16
C PHE A 13 -3.46 -0.86 -9.08
N ALA A 14 -3.78 0.10 -9.95
CA ALA A 14 -2.81 0.68 -10.87
C ALA A 14 -1.83 1.65 -10.19
N THR A 15 -2.30 2.40 -9.18
CA THR A 15 -1.51 3.38 -8.42
C THR A 15 -1.95 3.40 -6.96
N ILE A 16 -1.13 4.03 -6.11
CA ILE A 16 -1.47 4.23 -4.71
C ILE A 16 -2.71 5.11 -4.54
N ASP A 17 -2.96 6.06 -5.45
CA ASP A 17 -4.15 6.93 -5.42
C ASP A 17 -5.46 6.14 -5.53
N PHE A 18 -5.50 5.09 -6.36
CA PHE A 18 -6.66 4.21 -6.43
C PHE A 18 -6.82 3.41 -5.14
N PHE A 19 -5.71 2.96 -4.55
CA PHE A 19 -5.72 2.24 -3.27
C PHE A 19 -6.27 3.12 -2.13
N VAL A 20 -5.77 4.35 -1.95
CA VAL A 20 -6.27 5.25 -0.89
C VAL A 20 -7.75 5.60 -1.10
N ARG A 21 -8.15 5.81 -2.36
CA ARG A 21 -9.54 6.12 -2.69
C ARG A 21 -10.49 4.98 -2.37
N GLU A 22 -10.10 3.74 -2.66
CA GLU A 22 -10.89 2.53 -2.35
C GLU A 22 -10.95 2.25 -0.85
N LEU A 23 -9.88 2.58 -0.12
CA LEU A 23 -9.88 2.56 1.34
C LEU A 23 -10.78 3.65 1.96
N GLY A 24 -11.27 4.60 1.15
CA GLY A 24 -12.18 5.66 1.59
C GLY A 24 -11.48 6.87 2.21
N VAL A 25 -10.16 6.98 2.03
CA VAL A 25 -9.38 8.12 2.53
C VAL A 25 -8.96 9.05 1.40
N LYS A 26 -8.72 10.32 1.73
CA LYS A 26 -8.31 11.32 0.75
C LYS A 26 -6.84 11.18 0.37
N ASP A 27 -6.02 10.82 1.34
CA ASP A 27 -4.56 10.85 1.21
C ASP A 27 -3.92 9.77 2.08
N PHE A 28 -2.69 9.41 1.72
CA PHE A 28 -1.89 8.39 2.42
C PHE A 28 -1.71 8.69 3.92
N THR A 29 -1.60 9.96 4.30
CA THR A 29 -1.43 10.39 5.71
C THR A 29 -2.65 10.07 6.57
N GLN A 30 -3.83 9.93 5.97
CA GLN A 30 -5.02 9.53 6.71
C GLN A 30 -5.01 8.04 7.06
N ILE A 31 -4.28 7.21 6.31
CA ILE A 31 -4.12 5.79 6.64
C ILE A 31 -3.49 5.63 8.03
N GLU A 32 -2.51 6.48 8.38
CA GLU A 32 -1.86 6.45 9.70
C GLU A 32 -2.80 6.88 10.85
N GLN A 33 -3.91 7.54 10.53
CA GLN A 33 -4.94 7.93 11.51
C GLN A 33 -6.07 6.91 11.61
N MET A 34 -6.13 5.93 10.70
CA MET A 34 -7.12 4.85 10.75
C MET A 34 -6.74 3.82 11.81
N ALA A 35 -7.75 3.04 12.23
CA ALA A 35 -7.47 1.84 13.01
C ALA A 35 -6.64 0.87 12.17
N ILE A 36 -5.47 0.49 12.67
CA ILE A 36 -4.53 -0.39 11.95
C ILE A 36 -5.19 -1.69 11.49
N ASP A 37 -6.11 -2.24 12.29
CA ASP A 37 -6.85 -3.46 11.97
C ASP A 37 -7.67 -3.32 10.68
N GLN A 38 -8.30 -2.15 10.45
CA GLN A 38 -9.09 -1.91 9.24
C GLN A 38 -8.20 -1.83 8.00
N VAL A 39 -7.05 -1.18 8.13
CA VAL A 39 -6.08 -1.06 7.03
C VAL A 39 -5.49 -2.43 6.73
N ASP A 40 -5.13 -3.20 7.75
CA ASP A 40 -4.59 -4.54 7.60
C ASP A 40 -5.60 -5.51 6.96
N GLU A 41 -6.88 -5.45 7.33
CA GLU A 41 -7.93 -6.23 6.67
C GLU A 41 -8.05 -5.87 5.18
N PHE A 42 -8.02 -4.59 4.85
CA PHE A 42 -8.06 -4.13 3.46
C PHE A 42 -6.82 -4.59 2.68
N VAL A 43 -5.63 -4.46 3.26
CA VAL A 43 -4.36 -4.89 2.66
C VAL A 43 -4.35 -6.39 2.42
N LYS A 44 -4.78 -7.20 3.40
CA LYS A 44 -4.92 -8.66 3.26
C LYS A 44 -5.86 -9.06 2.12
N LYS A 45 -6.92 -8.27 1.90
CA LYS A 45 -7.95 -8.57 0.91
C LYS A 45 -7.54 -8.17 -0.51
N GLU A 46 -6.93 -6.99 -0.66
CA GLU A 46 -6.69 -6.37 -1.96
C GLU A 46 -5.23 -6.48 -2.45
N THR A 47 -4.36 -7.04 -1.62
CA THR A 47 -2.92 -7.16 -1.90
C THR A 47 -2.37 -8.53 -1.51
N LYS A 48 -1.09 -8.76 -1.82
CA LYS A 48 -0.35 -9.98 -1.44
C LYS A 48 0.26 -9.93 -0.03
N PHE A 49 0.01 -8.87 0.73
CA PHE A 49 0.63 -8.64 2.03
C PHE A 49 -0.33 -8.94 3.18
N ALA A 50 0.22 -9.34 4.32
CA ALA A 50 -0.57 -9.65 5.51
C ALA A 50 -0.84 -8.41 6.38
N SER A 51 -0.13 -7.30 6.19
CA SER A 51 -0.37 -6.06 6.92
C SER A 51 0.08 -4.85 6.12
N TRP A 52 -0.43 -3.69 6.49
CA TRP A 52 -0.01 -2.41 5.93
C TRP A 52 1.48 -2.16 6.14
N GLU A 53 1.99 -2.49 7.32
CA GLU A 53 3.41 -2.35 7.64
C GLU A 53 4.28 -3.20 6.70
N GLU A 54 3.91 -4.48 6.47
CA GLU A 54 4.65 -5.37 5.55
C GLU A 54 4.68 -4.78 4.13
N MET A 55 3.53 -4.28 3.67
CA MET A 55 3.40 -3.63 2.37
C MET A 55 4.29 -2.39 2.26
N GLN A 56 4.33 -1.53 3.29
CA GLN A 56 5.21 -0.36 3.35
C GLN A 56 6.69 -0.75 3.31
N GLN A 57 7.11 -1.70 4.16
CA GLN A 57 8.49 -2.18 4.21
C GLN A 57 8.93 -2.74 2.85
N LYS A 58 8.08 -3.52 2.18
CA LYS A 58 8.39 -4.05 0.84
C LYS A 58 8.50 -2.95 -0.20
N ALA A 59 7.60 -1.96 -0.18
CA ALA A 59 7.64 -0.83 -1.11
C ALA A 59 8.91 0.02 -0.93
N VAL A 60 9.33 0.25 0.32
CA VAL A 60 10.58 0.97 0.64
C VAL A 60 11.78 0.17 0.15
N SER A 61 11.83 -1.13 0.45
CA SER A 61 12.91 -2.02 0.04
C SER A 61 13.09 -2.08 -1.48
N GLU A 62 12.01 -2.28 -2.25
CA GLU A 62 12.09 -2.29 -3.72
C GLU A 62 12.45 -0.94 -4.29
N TYR A 63 11.95 0.15 -3.70
CA TYR A 63 12.29 1.50 -4.14
C TYR A 63 13.77 1.81 -3.94
N MET A 64 14.33 1.45 -2.78
CA MET A 64 15.77 1.59 -2.53
C MET A 64 16.58 0.71 -3.47
N MET A 65 16.18 -0.54 -3.69
CA MET A 65 16.89 -1.45 -4.60
C MET A 65 16.90 -0.95 -6.06
N LYS A 66 15.87 -0.19 -6.48
CA LYS A 66 15.84 0.45 -7.81
C LYS A 66 16.72 1.69 -7.93
N LEU A 67 17.10 2.31 -6.82
CA LEU A 67 17.93 3.52 -6.79
C LEU A 67 19.43 3.22 -6.84
N PHE A 68 19.83 1.97 -6.58
CA PHE A 68 21.20 1.46 -6.69
C PHE A 68 21.38 0.64 -7.96
#